data_AF-A0A537SII8-F1
#
_entry.id   AF-A0A537SII8-F1
#
_cell.length_a   1.000
_cell.length_b   1.000
_cell.length_c   1.000
_cell.angle_alpha   90.00
_cell.angle_beta   90.00
_cell.angle_gamma   90.00
#
_symmetry.space_group_name_H-M   'P 1'
#
loop_
_entity.id
_entity.type
_entity.pdbx_description
1 polymer ?
#
loop_
_entity_poly.entity_id
_entity_poly.type
_entity_poly.pdbx_seq_one_letter_code
_entity_poly.pdbx_strand_id
1 'polypeptide(L)'
;MNQSDPTDHALAAIASMLDQPESQRAADKPEVETTPGTPERMAADGYCRIGPGPIAAIRFRWTVRREGNGEYYVDETIGENSAPVTSGPMSGDAAVRFADERESEARRRFEVFRSEMRGRGAAANLVRKDGGEV
;
A
#
# COMPACT_ATOMS: atom_id res chain seq x y z
N MET A 1 29.20 39.47 -26.34
CA MET A 1 27.80 39.00 -26.25
C MET A 1 27.85 37.59 -25.70
N ASN A 2 27.65 37.42 -24.38
CA ASN A 2 27.74 36.12 -23.71
C ASN A 2 26.46 35.33 -23.99
N GLN A 3 26.56 34.27 -24.79
CA GLN A 3 25.51 33.27 -24.90
C GLN A 3 25.37 32.57 -23.54
N SER A 4 24.22 32.71 -22.89
CA SER A 4 23.90 31.95 -21.68
C SER A 4 24.00 30.45 -21.99
N ASP A 5 24.81 29.75 -21.20
CA ASP A 5 25.01 28.30 -21.34
C ASP A 5 23.66 27.57 -21.16
N PRO A 6 23.32 26.59 -22.00
CA PRO A 6 22.05 25.85 -21.91
C PRO A 6 21.82 25.19 -20.54
N THR A 7 22.88 24.93 -19.78
CA THR A 7 22.79 24.41 -18.41
C THR A 7 22.22 25.46 -17.45
N ASP A 8 22.63 26.72 -17.60
CA ASP A 8 22.16 27.83 -16.76
C ASP A 8 20.68 28.11 -16.99
N HIS A 9 20.23 28.01 -18.25
CA HIS A 9 18.82 28.10 -18.61
C HIS A 9 17.99 26.95 -18.01
N ALA A 10 18.53 25.72 -17.98
CA ALA A 10 17.86 24.59 -17.37
C ALA A 10 17.73 24.74 -15.85
N LEU A 11 18.79 25.21 -15.18
CA LEU A 11 18.77 25.47 -13.73
C LEU A 11 17.82 26.62 -13.36
N ALA A 12 17.78 27.69 -14.14
CA ALA A 12 16.85 28.81 -13.94
C ALA A 12 15.38 28.38 -14.07
N ALA A 13 15.06 27.50 -15.02
CA ALA A 13 13.71 26.98 -15.19
C ALA A 13 13.24 26.12 -14.00
N ILE A 14 14.13 25.27 -13.45
CA ILE A 14 13.82 24.44 -12.28
C ILE A 14 13.65 25.31 -11.04
N ALA A 15 14.49 26.33 -10.86
CA ALA A 15 14.37 27.29 -9.76
C ALA A 15 13.03 28.06 -9.83
N SER A 16 12.59 28.48 -11.03
CA SER A 16 11.32 29.20 -11.21
C SER A 16 10.08 28.37 -10.88
N MET A 17 10.15 27.03 -10.95
CA MET A 17 9.03 26.15 -10.54
C MET A 17 8.99 25.98 -9.02
N LEU A 18 10.16 25.90 -8.37
CA LEU A 18 10.29 25.76 -6.92
C LEU A 18 9.99 27.07 -6.16
N ASP A 19 10.23 28.21 -6.79
CA ASP A 19 9.98 29.54 -6.23
C ASP A 19 8.51 29.99 -6.35
N GLN A 20 7.60 29.17 -6.88
CA GLN A 20 6.17 29.51 -6.87
C GLN A 20 5.54 29.21 -5.51
N PRO A 21 5.18 30.21 -4.69
CA PRO A 21 4.34 29.96 -3.53
C PRO A 21 2.89 29.74 -4.00
N GLU A 22 2.24 28.69 -3.49
CA GLU A 22 0.81 28.47 -3.63
C GLU A 22 0.01 29.70 -3.16
N SER A 23 -0.57 30.49 -4.08
CA SER A 23 -1.73 31.35 -3.78
C SER A 23 -2.26 32.10 -5.00
N GLN A 24 -3.40 31.64 -5.52
CA GLN A 24 -4.53 32.49 -5.93
C GLN A 24 -5.81 31.70 -5.55
N ARG A 25 -6.34 31.87 -4.34
CA ARG A 25 -7.27 32.92 -3.87
C ARG A 25 -8.68 32.79 -4.45
N ALA A 26 -9.58 32.31 -3.59
CA ALA A 26 -11.00 32.61 -3.45
C ALA A 26 -11.73 33.22 -4.67
N ALA A 27 -12.58 32.40 -5.29
CA ALA A 27 -13.74 32.87 -6.05
C ALA A 27 -14.93 31.97 -5.73
N ASP A 28 -15.94 32.61 -5.15
CA ASP A 28 -17.38 32.30 -5.22
C ASP A 28 -17.85 30.93 -4.71
N LYS A 29 -18.67 30.98 -3.66
CA LYS A 29 -19.57 29.92 -3.24
C LYS A 29 -20.81 29.99 -4.14
N PRO A 30 -20.97 29.15 -5.19
CA PRO A 30 -22.31 28.73 -5.52
C PRO A 30 -22.69 27.70 -4.46
N GLU A 31 -23.77 28.00 -3.78
CA GLU A 31 -24.57 27.05 -3.04
C GLU A 31 -25.05 25.98 -4.02
N VAL A 32 -24.20 24.99 -4.27
CA VAL A 32 -24.57 23.77 -4.98
C VAL A 32 -25.18 22.86 -3.94
N GLU A 33 -26.51 22.88 -3.93
CA GLU A 33 -27.36 21.76 -3.55
C GLU A 33 -26.93 20.53 -4.37
N THR A 34 -25.86 19.85 -3.95
CA THR A 34 -25.54 18.50 -4.43
C THR A 34 -26.17 17.52 -3.47
N THR A 35 -27.31 17.00 -3.91
CA THR A 35 -27.78 15.64 -3.65
C THR A 35 -26.71 14.70 -3.07
N PRO A 36 -27.01 13.91 -2.01
CA PRO A 36 -26.07 12.95 -1.45
C PRO A 36 -25.86 11.80 -2.46
N GLY A 37 -24.96 12.00 -3.42
CA GLY A 37 -24.52 11.00 -4.38
C GLY A 37 -23.36 10.21 -3.80
N THR A 38 -23.63 8.98 -3.39
CA THR A 38 -22.71 8.00 -2.79
C THR A 38 -21.36 7.91 -3.53
N PRO A 39 -20.24 8.41 -2.96
CA PRO A 39 -18.89 8.23 -3.54
C PRO A 39 -18.27 6.86 -3.21
N GLU A 40 -18.88 6.09 -2.30
CA GLU A 40 -18.26 4.93 -1.66
C GLU A 40 -18.31 3.65 -2.53
N ARG A 41 -19.32 3.54 -3.41
CA ARG A 41 -19.62 2.30 -4.15
C ARG A 41 -18.72 2.05 -5.37
N MET A 42 -17.88 3.02 -5.76
CA MET A 42 -16.86 2.86 -6.81
C MET A 42 -15.44 2.69 -6.24
N ALA A 43 -15.23 3.01 -4.96
CA ALA A 43 -13.91 2.96 -4.33
C ALA A 43 -13.45 1.53 -3.99
N ALA A 44 -14.39 0.59 -3.84
CA ALA A 44 -14.07 -0.77 -3.43
C ALA A 44 -13.47 -1.63 -4.56
N ASP A 45 -13.91 -1.43 -5.81
CA ASP A 45 -13.39 -2.23 -6.94
C ASP A 45 -11.93 -1.86 -7.25
N GLY A 46 -11.05 -2.86 -7.32
CA GLY A 46 -9.61 -2.66 -7.48
C GLY A 46 -8.88 -2.25 -6.19
N TYR A 47 -9.58 -2.13 -5.06
CA TYR A 47 -8.91 -1.93 -3.77
C TYR A 47 -7.97 -3.09 -3.46
N CYS A 48 -6.74 -2.81 -3.02
CA CYS A 48 -5.77 -3.85 -2.75
C CYS A 48 -4.92 -3.61 -1.49
N ARG A 49 -4.53 -4.71 -0.85
CA ARG A 49 -3.61 -4.75 0.29
C ARG A 49 -2.51 -5.78 0.06
N ILE A 50 -1.32 -5.47 0.59
CA ILE A 50 -0.14 -6.32 0.49
C ILE A 50 0.34 -6.70 1.89
N GLY A 51 0.52 -8.00 2.12
CA GLY A 51 1.00 -8.55 3.37
C GLY A 51 2.47 -8.21 3.67
N PRO A 52 2.89 -8.38 4.94
CA PRO A 52 4.23 -8.06 5.41
C PRO A 52 5.30 -9.05 4.92
N GLY A 53 6.57 -8.71 5.14
CA GLY A 53 7.73 -9.56 4.83
C GLY A 53 8.64 -8.91 3.79
N PRO A 54 9.91 -9.31 3.61
CA PRO A 54 10.81 -8.66 2.66
C PRO A 54 10.73 -9.20 1.22
N ILE A 55 10.30 -10.44 1.03
CA ILE A 55 10.34 -11.15 -0.26
C ILE A 55 8.97 -11.08 -0.92
N ALA A 56 8.84 -10.34 -2.03
CA ALA A 56 7.57 -10.14 -2.73
C ALA A 56 6.91 -11.45 -3.19
N ALA A 57 7.70 -12.43 -3.64
CA ALA A 57 7.23 -13.72 -4.15
C ALA A 57 6.43 -14.57 -3.15
N ILE A 58 6.54 -14.27 -1.85
CA ILE A 58 5.85 -15.01 -0.76
C ILE A 58 4.90 -14.12 0.05
N ARG A 59 4.75 -12.84 -0.29
CA ARG A 59 3.80 -11.95 0.39
C ARG A 59 2.38 -12.28 -0.05
N PHE A 60 1.44 -12.16 0.87
CA PHE A 60 0.02 -12.15 0.51
C PHE A 60 -0.33 -10.85 -0.24
N ARG A 61 -1.28 -10.93 -1.16
CA ARG A 61 -1.99 -9.82 -1.79
C ARG A 61 -3.48 -10.11 -1.73
N TRP A 62 -4.25 -9.14 -1.27
CA TRP A 62 -5.71 -9.17 -1.30
C TRP A 62 -6.19 -8.13 -2.30
N THR A 63 -6.98 -8.56 -3.28
CA THR A 63 -7.55 -7.65 -4.30
C THR A 63 -9.06 -7.77 -4.25
N VAL A 64 -9.73 -6.64 -4.04
CA VAL A 64 -11.18 -6.54 -4.12
C VAL A 64 -11.57 -6.43 -5.59
N ARG A 65 -12.50 -7.28 -6.01
CA ARG A 65 -13.03 -7.32 -7.37
C ARG A 65 -14.54 -7.29 -7.33
N ARG A 66 -15.12 -6.41 -8.13
CA ARG A 66 -16.55 -6.35 -8.37
C ARG A 66 -16.94 -7.26 -9.52
N GLU A 67 -18.04 -7.98 -9.36
CA GLU A 67 -18.66 -8.75 -10.44
C GLU A 67 -19.87 -8.01 -11.03
N GLY A 68 -20.32 -8.41 -12.22
CA GLY A 68 -21.39 -7.73 -12.97
C GLY A 68 -22.75 -7.67 -12.27
N ASN A 69 -22.97 -8.53 -11.27
CA ASN A 69 -24.14 -8.53 -10.37
C ASN A 69 -24.08 -7.43 -9.29
N GLY A 70 -22.96 -6.70 -9.17
CA GLY A 70 -22.76 -5.71 -8.11
C GLY A 70 -22.27 -6.30 -6.79
N GLU A 71 -22.01 -7.60 -6.73
CA GLU A 71 -21.38 -8.28 -5.61
C GLU A 71 -19.86 -8.10 -5.66
N TYR A 72 -19.24 -8.12 -4.49
CA TYR A 72 -17.80 -7.99 -4.35
C TYR A 72 -17.20 -9.29 -3.83
N TYR A 73 -16.01 -9.57 -4.32
CA TYR A 73 -15.17 -10.68 -3.93
C TYR A 73 -13.78 -10.18 -3.58
N VAL A 74 -13.09 -10.91 -2.70
CA VAL A 74 -11.69 -10.66 -2.37
C VAL A 74 -10.87 -11.84 -2.83
N ASP A 75 -9.94 -11.60 -3.75
CA ASP A 75 -8.99 -12.59 -4.23
C ASP A 75 -7.70 -12.49 -3.40
N GLU A 76 -7.40 -13.52 -2.61
CA GLU A 76 -6.16 -13.67 -1.84
C GLU A 76 -5.14 -14.45 -2.67
N THR A 77 -3.96 -13.88 -2.92
CA THR A 77 -2.87 -14.51 -3.68
C THR A 77 -1.57 -14.46 -2.89
N ILE A 78 -0.74 -15.50 -2.99
CA ILE A 78 0.65 -15.48 -2.47
C ILE A 78 1.59 -15.17 -3.62
N GLY A 79 2.34 -14.07 -3.53
CA GLY A 79 3.15 -13.56 -4.64
C GLY A 79 2.29 -13.17 -5.85
N GLU A 80 2.92 -12.98 -6.99
CA GLU A 80 2.22 -12.59 -8.23
C GLU A 80 1.68 -13.77 -9.06
N ASN A 81 2.22 -14.97 -8.86
CA ASN A 81 2.00 -16.10 -9.79
C ASN A 81 1.17 -17.26 -9.22
N SER A 82 0.68 -17.15 -7.99
CA SER A 82 -0.13 -18.23 -7.39
C SER A 82 -1.59 -18.17 -7.84
N ALA A 83 -2.29 -19.32 -7.77
CA ALA A 83 -3.73 -19.34 -7.93
C ALA A 83 -4.40 -18.58 -6.76
N PRO A 84 -5.36 -17.67 -7.04
CA PRO A 84 -6.05 -16.92 -5.99
C PRO A 84 -7.06 -17.79 -5.23
N VAL A 85 -7.22 -17.51 -3.94
CA VAL A 85 -8.31 -18.00 -3.10
C VAL A 85 -9.34 -16.88 -2.97
N THR A 86 -10.54 -17.11 -3.51
CA THR A 86 -11.60 -16.10 -3.55
C THR A 86 -12.53 -16.21 -2.35
N SER A 87 -12.86 -15.07 -1.73
CA SER A 87 -13.86 -14.95 -0.66
C SER A 87 -15.00 -14.02 -1.09
N GLY A 88 -16.26 -14.43 -0.85
CA GLY A 88 -17.47 -13.68 -1.22
C GLY A 88 -18.63 -14.61 -1.59
N PRO A 89 -19.77 -14.07 -2.05
CA PRO A 89 -20.03 -12.65 -2.29
C PRO A 89 -20.20 -11.84 -0.99
N MET A 90 -19.89 -10.55 -1.05
CA MET A 90 -20.14 -9.57 0.03
C MET A 90 -20.36 -8.15 -0.51
N SER A 91 -20.72 -7.20 0.35
CA SER A 91 -20.80 -5.79 -0.02
C SER A 91 -19.41 -5.17 -0.23
N GLY A 92 -19.32 -4.06 -0.96
CA GLY A 92 -18.05 -3.35 -1.20
C GLY A 92 -17.32 -2.98 0.10
N ASP A 93 -18.04 -2.38 1.05
CA ASP A 93 -17.50 -2.06 2.39
C ASP A 93 -17.08 -3.29 3.20
N ALA A 94 -17.77 -4.42 3.03
CA ALA A 94 -17.36 -5.66 3.66
C ALA A 94 -16.08 -6.21 3.03
N ALA A 95 -15.93 -6.12 1.70
CA ALA A 95 -14.74 -6.57 0.99
C ALA A 95 -13.50 -5.73 1.34
N VAL A 96 -13.64 -4.40 1.41
CA VAL A 96 -12.55 -3.49 1.84
C VAL A 96 -12.13 -3.81 3.27
N ARG A 97 -13.09 -3.89 4.21
CA ARG A 97 -12.80 -4.25 5.61
C ARG A 97 -12.16 -5.63 5.73
N PHE A 98 -12.64 -6.61 4.97
CA PHE A 98 -12.05 -7.95 4.94
C PHE A 98 -10.58 -7.89 4.53
N ALA A 99 -10.24 -7.16 3.46
CA ALA A 99 -8.85 -7.02 3.03
C ALA A 99 -7.97 -6.32 4.10
N ASP A 100 -8.48 -5.31 4.78
CA ASP A 100 -7.77 -4.61 5.86
C ASP A 100 -7.55 -5.49 7.10
N GLU A 101 -8.56 -6.26 7.50
CA GLU A 101 -8.47 -7.20 8.61
C GLU A 101 -7.42 -8.29 8.33
N ARG A 102 -7.40 -8.83 7.11
CA ARG A 102 -6.43 -9.85 6.70
C ARG A 102 -5.00 -9.31 6.66
N GLU A 103 -4.81 -8.08 6.18
CA GLU A 103 -3.50 -7.42 6.21
C GLU A 103 -3.01 -7.22 7.65
N SER A 104 -3.88 -6.72 8.52
CA SER A 104 -3.57 -6.47 9.94
C SER A 104 -3.26 -7.78 10.68
N GLU A 105 -4.03 -8.83 10.43
CA GLU A 105 -3.80 -10.17 10.98
C GLU A 105 -2.43 -10.71 10.53
N ALA A 106 -2.13 -10.61 9.23
CA ALA A 106 -0.86 -11.04 8.67
C ALA A 106 0.32 -10.23 9.24
N ARG A 107 0.17 -8.91 9.40
CA ARG A 107 1.15 -8.02 10.04
C ARG A 107 1.50 -8.49 11.44
N ARG A 108 0.48 -8.72 12.27
CA ARG A 108 0.65 -9.19 13.65
C ARG A 108 1.35 -10.55 13.69
N ARG A 109 0.94 -11.49 12.85
CA ARG A 109 1.58 -12.82 12.76
C ARG A 109 3.05 -12.71 12.34
N PHE A 110 3.36 -11.85 11.36
CA PHE A 110 4.71 -11.62 10.92
C PHE A 110 5.59 -11.02 12.02
N GLU A 111 5.07 -10.09 12.82
CA GLU A 111 5.81 -9.48 13.93
C GLU A 111 6.13 -10.47 15.05
N VAL A 112 5.17 -11.33 15.40
CA VAL A 112 5.40 -12.45 16.34
C VAL A 112 6.51 -13.35 15.79
N PHE A 113 6.36 -13.83 14.56
CA PHE A 113 7.35 -14.69 13.90
C PHE A 113 8.74 -14.04 13.80
N ARG A 114 8.80 -12.75 13.47
CA ARG A 114 10.04 -11.97 13.41
C ARG A 114 10.72 -11.90 14.78
N SER A 115 9.95 -11.71 15.85
CA SER A 115 10.46 -11.65 17.21
C SER A 115 11.02 -13.00 17.65
N GLU A 116 10.31 -14.10 17.34
CA GLU A 116 10.78 -15.46 17.57
C GLU A 116 12.08 -15.77 16.82
N MET A 117 12.16 -15.41 15.53
CA MET A 117 13.36 -15.56 14.70
C MET A 117 14.56 -14.80 15.29
N ARG A 118 14.35 -13.57 15.77
CA ARG A 118 15.40 -12.78 16.44
C ARG A 118 15.84 -13.41 17.75
N GLY A 119 14.91 -13.95 18.54
CA GLY A 119 15.22 -14.68 19.78
C GLY A 119 16.03 -15.96 19.54
N ARG A 120 15.66 -16.74 18.52
CA ARG A 120 16.41 -17.95 18.10
C ARG A 120 17.78 -17.61 17.53
N GLY A 121 17.86 -16.57 16.69
CA GLY A 121 19.13 -16.09 16.13
C GLY A 121 20.10 -15.60 17.21
N ALA A 122 19.62 -14.94 18.26
CA ALA A 122 20.44 -14.53 19.40
C ALA A 122 20.92 -15.74 20.22
N ALA A 123 20.05 -16.70 20.53
CA ALA A 123 20.42 -17.92 21.27
C ALA A 123 21.42 -18.80 20.49
N ALA A 124 21.24 -18.94 19.18
CA ALA A 124 22.17 -19.68 18.32
C ALA A 124 23.55 -18.99 18.18
N ASN A 125 23.61 -17.66 18.33
CA ASN A 125 24.88 -16.94 18.31
C ASN A 125 25.64 -17.06 19.64
N LEU A 126 24.92 -17.10 20.78
CA LEU A 126 25.51 -17.36 22.09
C LEU A 126 26.12 -18.77 22.17
N VAL A 127 25.41 -19.81 21.68
CA VAL A 127 25.93 -21.19 21.72
C VAL A 127 27.19 -21.40 20.88
N ARG A 128 27.36 -20.63 19.78
CA ARG A 128 28.59 -20.68 18.96
C ARG A 128 29.77 -19.96 19.59
N LYS A 129 29.53 -18.99 20.48
CA LYS A 129 30.60 -18.27 21.18
C LYS A 129 31.18 -19.09 22.34
N ASP A 130 30.38 -19.97 22.94
CA ASP A 130 30.80 -20.84 24.06
C ASP A 130 31.49 -22.14 23.60
N GLY A 131 31.29 -22.59 22.35
CA GLY A 131 31.87 -23.83 21.82
C GLY A 131 33.22 -23.68 21.13
N GLY A 132 33.88 -22.53 21.27
CA GLY A 132 35.10 -22.16 20.53
C GLY A 132 36.31 -21.89 21.43
N GLU A 133 36.55 -22.75 22.42
CA GLU A 133 37.84 -22.83 23.13
C GLU A 133 37.99 -24.25 23.71
N VAL A 134 38.71 -25.12 22.99
CA VAL A 134 39.83 -25.99 23.42
C VAL A 134 40.42 -26.72 22.21
#